data_AF-A0A2H1WP25-F1
#
_entry.id   AF-A0A2H1WP25-F1
#
_cell.length_a   1.000
_cell.length_b   1.000
_cell.length_c   1.000
_cell.angle_alpha   90.00
_cell.angle_beta   90.00
_cell.angle_gamma   90.00
#
_symmetry.space_group_name_H-M   'P 1'
#
loop_
_entity.id
_entity.type
_entity.pdbx_description
1 polymer ?
#
loop_
_entity_poly.entity_id
_entity_poly.type
_entity_poly.pdbx_seq_one_letter_code
_entity_poly.pdbx_strand_id
1 'polypeptide(L)'
;MLIEIPELRRCCCCLPLRRGILIFGYISLFLTILFGTLQIILCVFYHNMKSSFATTAALYRGVIMEVQLCIVFLLYTLDIVFHIVLIVGAHMKRRSLLRVYYYYELTTMVATFVVVLITYIDLDRYPRWNFILTEFSLAFTGFVLQVYLVLLVRSELNKDRYQEGTSSYINHVAEVFIDPPLRRQWRTDL
;
A
#
# COMPACT_ATOMS: atom_id res chain seq x y z
N MET A 1 9.88 25.71 6.95
CA MET A 1 9.52 24.72 7.98
C MET A 1 9.66 23.34 7.36
N LEU A 2 10.64 22.56 7.79
CA LEU A 2 10.70 21.14 7.44
C LEU A 2 9.57 20.49 8.23
N ILE A 3 8.52 20.05 7.54
CA ILE A 3 7.45 19.27 8.15
C ILE A 3 8.08 17.92 8.52
N GLU A 4 8.43 17.74 9.79
CA GLU A 4 8.87 16.46 10.34
C GLU A 4 7.67 15.52 10.33
N ILE A 5 7.73 14.53 9.44
CA ILE A 5 6.66 13.55 9.26
C ILE A 5 6.71 12.58 10.46
N PRO A 6 5.58 12.31 11.15
CA PRO A 6 5.59 11.58 12.41
C PRO A 6 6.17 10.17 12.24
N GLU A 7 7.26 9.90 12.96
CA GLU A 7 7.82 8.56 13.05
C GLU A 7 6.94 7.67 13.95
N LEU A 8 6.12 6.83 13.33
CA LEU A 8 5.34 5.81 14.04
C LEU A 8 6.27 4.72 14.60
N ARG A 9 6.82 4.94 15.80
CA ARG A 9 7.63 3.95 16.53
C ARG A 9 6.82 2.79 17.10
N ARG A 10 5.49 2.92 17.20
CA ARG A 10 4.54 1.92 17.75
C ARG A 10 3.24 1.91 16.92
N CYS A 11 2.75 0.73 16.52
CA CYS A 11 1.35 0.57 16.08
C CYS A 11 0.42 0.59 17.29
N CYS A 12 -0.85 0.95 17.09
CA CYS A 12 -1.87 1.38 18.07
C CYS A 12 -1.97 0.66 19.45
N CYS A 13 -1.29 -0.45 19.72
CA CYS A 13 -1.29 -1.16 21.01
C CYS A 13 0.04 -1.92 21.29
N CYS A 14 1.20 -1.24 21.40
CA CYS A 14 2.48 -1.84 21.84
C CYS A 14 3.11 -2.94 20.95
N LEU A 15 2.53 -3.25 19.79
CA LEU A 15 3.05 -4.27 18.88
C LEU A 15 4.28 -3.76 18.13
N PRO A 16 5.35 -4.57 17.98
CA PRO A 16 6.49 -4.20 17.16
C PRO A 16 6.04 -3.96 15.73
N LEU A 17 6.45 -2.83 15.14
CA LEU A 17 6.06 -2.34 13.81
C LEU A 17 5.95 -3.47 12.75
N ARG A 18 6.94 -4.36 12.74
CA ARG A 18 6.99 -5.54 11.87
C ARG A 18 5.82 -6.51 12.00
N ARG A 19 5.37 -6.81 13.23
CA ARG A 19 4.18 -7.66 13.46
C ARG A 19 2.92 -6.92 12.98
N GLY A 20 2.88 -5.60 13.14
CA GLY A 20 1.80 -4.75 12.61
C GLY A 20 1.67 -4.87 11.09
N ILE A 21 2.78 -4.69 10.34
CA ILE A 21 2.79 -4.83 8.87
C ILE A 21 2.27 -6.22 8.47
N LEU A 22 2.76 -7.27 9.13
CA LEU A 22 2.40 -8.65 8.79
C LEU A 22 0.92 -8.92 9.04
N ILE A 23 0.41 -8.58 10.23
CA ILE A 23 -1.01 -8.77 10.57
C ILE A 23 -1.89 -8.01 9.58
N PHE A 24 -1.56 -6.74 9.30
CA PHE A 24 -2.32 -5.93 8.37
C PHE A 24 -2.26 -6.49 6.93
N GLY A 25 -1.08 -6.93 6.49
CA GLY A 25 -0.89 -7.55 5.18
C GLY A 25 -1.69 -8.84 5.01
N TYR A 26 -1.72 -9.71 6.03
CA TYR A 26 -2.53 -10.94 6.01
C TYR A 26 -4.03 -10.64 6.01
N ILE A 27 -4.49 -9.70 6.85
CA ILE A 27 -5.90 -9.31 6.89
C ILE A 27 -6.31 -8.73 5.53
N SER A 28 -5.50 -7.85 4.94
CA SER A 28 -5.80 -7.22 3.65
C SER A 28 -5.77 -8.25 2.51
N LEU A 29 -4.85 -9.21 2.53
CA LEU A 29 -4.82 -10.32 1.59
C LEU A 29 -6.07 -11.21 1.71
N PHE A 30 -6.47 -11.53 2.94
CA PHE A 30 -7.68 -12.33 3.16
C PHE A 30 -8.94 -11.60 2.66
N LEU A 31 -9.07 -10.31 2.97
CA LEU A 31 -10.19 -9.49 2.52
C LEU A 31 -10.22 -9.36 0.99
N THR A 32 -9.08 -9.13 0.34
CA THR A 32 -9.02 -9.03 -1.13
C THR A 32 -9.41 -10.34 -1.82
N ILE A 33 -9.01 -11.50 -1.28
CA ILE A 33 -9.46 -12.81 -1.77
C ILE A 33 -10.97 -13.00 -1.54
N LEU A 34 -11.49 -12.64 -0.36
CA LEU A 34 -12.92 -12.74 -0.05
C LEU A 34 -13.76 -11.86 -0.99
N PHE A 35 -13.39 -10.59 -1.18
CA PHE A 35 -14.11 -9.69 -2.09
C PHE A 35 -13.96 -10.13 -3.55
N GLY A 36 -12.77 -10.56 -3.96
CA GLY A 36 -12.55 -11.07 -5.32
C GLY A 36 -13.38 -12.32 -5.63
N THR A 37 -13.46 -13.28 -4.70
CA THR A 37 -14.30 -14.48 -4.87
C THR A 37 -15.79 -14.15 -4.88
N LEU A 38 -16.24 -13.24 -4.01
CA LEU A 38 -17.62 -12.77 -4.02
C LEU A 38 -17.98 -12.09 -5.35
N GLN A 39 -17.07 -11.27 -5.90
CA GLN A 39 -17.25 -10.62 -7.21
C GLN A 39 -17.29 -11.64 -8.34
N ILE A 40 -16.48 -12.70 -8.30
CA ILE A 40 -16.53 -13.81 -9.26
C ILE A 40 -17.89 -14.51 -9.21
N ILE A 41 -18.38 -14.84 -8.02
CA ILE A 41 -19.67 -15.51 -7.84
C ILE A 41 -20.81 -14.64 -8.39
N LEU A 42 -20.81 -13.35 -8.05
CA LEU A 42 -21.77 -12.39 -8.62
C LEU A 42 -21.65 -12.33 -10.14
N CYS A 43 -20.43 -12.25 -10.67
CA CYS A 43 -20.20 -12.24 -12.11
C CYS A 43 -20.75 -13.50 -12.79
N VAL A 44 -20.51 -14.69 -12.26
CA VAL A 44 -21.02 -15.95 -12.83
C VAL A 44 -22.55 -15.99 -12.78
N PHE A 45 -23.14 -15.54 -11.67
CA PHE A 45 -24.59 -15.46 -11.52
C PHE A 45 -25.23 -14.48 -12.52
N TYR A 46 -24.63 -13.29 -12.70
CA TYR A 46 -25.11 -12.27 -13.65
C TYR A 46 -24.81 -12.62 -15.12
N HIS A 47 -23.68 -13.28 -15.41
CA HIS A 47 -23.32 -13.72 -16.76
C HIS A 47 -24.31 -14.75 -17.31
N ASN A 48 -24.88 -15.59 -16.44
CA ASN A 48 -25.97 -16.51 -16.83
C ASN A 48 -27.26 -15.77 -17.26
N MET A 49 -27.39 -14.47 -16.97
CA MET A 49 -28.59 -13.67 -17.26
C MET A 49 -28.43 -12.68 -18.44
N LYS A 50 -27.22 -12.23 -18.82
CA LYS A 50 -27.04 -11.32 -19.99
C LYS A 50 -25.60 -11.28 -20.54
N SER A 51 -25.51 -11.07 -21.85
CA SER A 51 -24.33 -11.19 -22.72
C SER A 51 -23.08 -10.37 -22.33
N SER A 52 -21.92 -11.02 -22.51
CA SER A 52 -20.48 -10.65 -22.59
C SER A 52 -19.90 -9.25 -22.39
N PHE A 53 -20.66 -8.16 -22.23
CA PHE A 53 -20.13 -6.80 -22.10
C PHE A 53 -20.87 -5.96 -21.04
N ALA A 54 -21.25 -6.57 -19.92
CA ALA A 54 -21.81 -5.81 -18.81
C ALA A 54 -20.70 -5.00 -18.09
N THR A 55 -20.89 -3.69 -18.00
CA THR A 55 -20.20 -2.86 -17.02
C THR A 55 -20.69 -3.27 -15.64
N THR A 56 -19.78 -3.71 -14.77
CA THR A 56 -20.12 -4.12 -13.41
C THR A 56 -19.58 -3.09 -12.44
N ALA A 57 -20.42 -2.65 -11.50
CA ALA A 57 -19.95 -1.86 -10.37
C ALA A 57 -19.01 -2.73 -9.52
N ALA A 58 -17.77 -2.29 -9.35
CA ALA A 58 -16.76 -2.95 -8.54
C ALA A 58 -16.28 -2.00 -7.45
N LEU A 59 -16.18 -2.50 -6.22
CA LEU A 59 -15.65 -1.74 -5.09
C LEU A 59 -14.14 -1.96 -5.03
N TYR A 60 -13.38 -0.97 -5.49
CA TYR A 60 -11.93 -0.98 -5.46
C TYR A 60 -11.44 0.03 -4.44
N ARG A 61 -10.72 -0.44 -3.40
CA ARG A 61 -10.06 0.44 -2.42
C ARG A 61 -11.01 1.44 -1.71
N GLY A 62 -12.28 1.07 -1.57
CA GLY A 62 -13.32 1.89 -0.96
C GLY A 62 -14.06 2.84 -1.91
N VAL A 63 -13.81 2.71 -3.22
CA VAL A 63 -14.47 3.51 -4.26
C VAL A 63 -15.24 2.56 -5.17
N ILE A 64 -16.52 2.84 -5.39
CA ILE A 64 -17.33 2.12 -6.38
C ILE A 64 -17.03 2.70 -7.76
N MET A 65 -16.55 1.86 -8.67
CA MET A 65 -16.32 2.23 -10.06
C MET A 65 -17.06 1.29 -11.01
N GLU A 66 -17.62 1.84 -12.08
CA GLU A 66 -18.13 1.07 -13.21
C GLU A 66 -16.99 0.85 -14.21
N VAL A 67 -16.42 -0.36 -14.23
CA VAL A 67 -15.29 -0.69 -15.09
C VAL A 67 -15.56 -2.01 -15.81
N GLN A 68 -14.92 -2.22 -16.96
CA GLN A 68 -14.92 -3.51 -17.65
C GLN A 68 -14.37 -4.62 -16.74
N LEU A 69 -15.04 -5.77 -16.79
CA LEU A 69 -14.74 -6.94 -15.98
C LEU A 69 -13.26 -7.37 -16.04
N CYS A 70 -12.66 -7.37 -17.24
CA CYS A 70 -11.26 -7.75 -17.44
C CYS A 70 -10.29 -6.88 -16.65
N ILE A 71 -10.56 -5.57 -16.57
CA ILE A 71 -9.71 -4.62 -15.84
C ILE A 71 -9.85 -4.87 -14.33
N VAL A 72 -11.08 -5.11 -13.85
CA VAL A 72 -11.34 -5.44 -12.44
C VAL A 72 -10.57 -6.69 -12.02
N PHE A 73 -10.61 -7.74 -12.83
CA PHE A 73 -9.84 -8.97 -12.59
C PHE A 73 -8.33 -8.74 -12.55
N LEU A 74 -7.80 -7.93 -13.46
CA LEU A 74 -6.40 -7.58 -13.50
C LEU A 74 -5.99 -6.82 -12.23
N LEU A 75 -6.79 -5.84 -11.80
CA LEU A 75 -6.54 -5.05 -10.59
C LEU A 75 -6.51 -5.91 -9.33
N TYR A 76 -7.49 -6.81 -9.15
CA TYR A 76 -7.49 -7.74 -8.01
C TYR A 76 -6.28 -8.68 -8.03
N THR A 77 -5.90 -9.18 -9.20
CA THR A 77 -4.73 -10.06 -9.35
C THR A 77 -3.45 -9.33 -8.96
N LEU A 78 -3.28 -8.08 -9.42
CA LEU A 78 -2.13 -7.25 -9.04
C LEU A 78 -2.12 -7.00 -7.53
N ASP A 79 -3.24 -6.63 -6.93
CA ASP A 79 -3.30 -6.42 -5.48
C ASP A 79 -2.90 -7.66 -4.70
N ILE A 80 -3.36 -8.86 -5.08
CA ILE A 80 -2.97 -10.12 -4.43
C ILE A 80 -1.45 -10.31 -4.54
N VAL A 81 -0.86 -10.11 -5.73
CA VAL A 81 0.59 -10.23 -5.94
C VAL A 81 1.36 -9.26 -5.06
N PHE A 82 0.96 -7.99 -5.02
CA PHE A 82 1.64 -6.98 -4.21
C PHE A 82 1.48 -7.21 -2.70
N HIS A 83 0.33 -7.72 -2.23
CA HIS A 83 0.17 -8.13 -0.83
C HIS A 83 1.09 -9.30 -0.47
N ILE A 84 1.28 -10.27 -1.38
CA ILE A 84 2.26 -11.34 -1.17
C ILE A 84 3.68 -10.76 -1.12
N VAL A 85 4.03 -9.83 -2.01
CA VAL A 85 5.34 -9.15 -2.00
C VAL A 85 5.55 -8.39 -0.69
N LEU A 86 4.53 -7.73 -0.15
CA LEU A 86 4.58 -7.08 1.16
C LEU A 86 4.90 -8.10 2.28
N ILE A 87 4.16 -9.21 2.33
CA ILE A 87 4.33 -10.25 3.35
C ILE A 87 5.73 -10.86 3.26
N VAL A 88 6.18 -11.22 2.06
CA VAL A 88 7.51 -11.78 1.81
C VAL A 88 8.59 -10.75 2.16
N GLY A 89 8.42 -9.48 1.77
CA GLY A 89 9.33 -8.39 2.09
C GLY A 89 9.47 -8.17 3.59
N ALA A 90 8.35 -8.18 4.32
CA ALA A 90 8.31 -8.07 5.77
C ALA A 90 8.95 -9.29 6.46
N HIS A 91 8.76 -10.50 5.93
CA HIS A 91 9.32 -11.74 6.48
C HIS A 91 10.83 -11.89 6.21
N MET A 92 11.28 -11.58 4.99
CA MET A 92 12.67 -11.71 4.56
C MET A 92 13.54 -10.51 4.94
N LYS A 93 12.97 -9.46 5.55
CA LYS A 93 13.68 -8.22 5.89
C LYS A 93 14.40 -7.61 4.66
N ARG A 94 13.82 -7.78 3.46
CA ARG A 94 14.40 -7.27 2.21
C ARG A 94 13.83 -5.88 1.92
N ARG A 95 14.65 -4.85 2.10
CA ARG A 95 14.30 -3.45 1.82
C ARG A 95 13.86 -3.21 0.38
N SER A 96 14.44 -3.91 -0.58
CA SER A 96 14.08 -3.76 -2.00
C SER A 96 12.61 -4.08 -2.25
N LEU A 97 12.11 -5.19 -1.70
CA LEU A 97 10.70 -5.60 -1.86
C LEU A 97 9.75 -4.62 -1.16
N LEU A 98 10.08 -4.19 0.05
CA LEU A 98 9.29 -3.19 0.77
C LEU A 98 9.25 -1.84 0.04
N ARG A 99 10.36 -1.44 -0.62
CA ARG A 99 10.42 -0.22 -1.42
C ARG A 99 9.57 -0.32 -2.69
N VAL A 100 9.60 -1.46 -3.38
CA VAL A 100 8.72 -1.70 -4.54
C VAL A 100 7.26 -1.62 -4.13
N TYR A 101 6.89 -2.29 -3.04
CA TYR A 101 5.53 -2.21 -2.50
C TYR A 101 5.14 -0.78 -2.08
N TYR A 102 6.05 -0.02 -1.47
CA TYR A 102 5.80 1.38 -1.12
C TYR A 102 5.45 2.25 -2.33
N TYR A 103 6.18 2.12 -3.45
CA TYR A 103 5.85 2.86 -4.67
C TYR A 103 4.54 2.39 -5.31
N TYR A 104 4.23 1.10 -5.25
CA TYR A 104 2.94 0.57 -5.69
C TYR A 104 1.79 1.17 -4.87
N GLU A 105 1.90 1.16 -3.54
CA GLU A 105 0.86 1.68 -2.66
C GLU A 105 0.69 3.21 -2.82
N LEU A 106 1.78 3.94 -3.04
CA LEU A 106 1.73 5.37 -3.33
C LEU A 106 1.05 5.69 -4.67
N THR A 107 1.40 4.96 -5.72
CA THR A 107 0.81 5.17 -7.06
C THR A 107 -0.67 4.82 -7.09
N THR A 108 -1.07 3.73 -6.44
CA THR A 108 -2.48 3.35 -6.29
C THR A 108 -3.26 4.33 -5.43
N MET A 109 -2.67 4.90 -4.37
CA MET A 109 -3.30 5.97 -3.58
C MET A 109 -3.54 7.25 -4.39
N VAL A 110 -2.60 7.63 -5.26
CA VAL A 110 -2.79 8.77 -6.17
C VAL A 110 -3.87 8.46 -7.20
N ALA A 111 -3.88 7.25 -7.76
CA ALA A 111 -4.89 6.82 -8.73
C ALA A 111 -6.30 6.81 -8.12
N THR A 112 -6.48 6.29 -6.90
CA THR A 112 -7.78 6.31 -6.19
C THR A 112 -8.23 7.73 -5.89
N PHE A 113 -7.32 8.63 -5.51
CA PHE A 113 -7.65 10.03 -5.28
C PHE A 113 -8.18 10.71 -6.56
N VAL A 114 -7.53 10.48 -7.71
CA VAL A 114 -7.99 11.00 -9.02
C VAL A 114 -9.38 10.45 -9.37
N VAL A 115 -9.61 9.15 -9.16
CA VAL A 115 -10.91 8.54 -9.40
C VAL A 115 -12.00 9.19 -8.53
N VAL A 116 -11.74 9.39 -7.24
CA VAL A 116 -12.70 10.03 -6.32
C VAL A 116 -13.03 11.46 -6.76
N LEU A 117 -12.05 12.21 -7.26
CA LEU A 117 -12.30 13.54 -7.80
C LEU A 117 -13.21 13.51 -9.03
N ILE A 118 -12.97 12.56 -9.95
CA ILE A 118 -13.79 12.41 -11.15
C ILE A 118 -15.22 12.02 -10.77
N THR A 119 -15.40 11.02 -9.89
CA THR A 119 -16.72 10.57 -9.48
C THR A 119 -17.48 11.66 -8.72
N TYR A 120 -16.80 12.49 -7.92
CA TYR A 120 -17.42 13.62 -7.23
C TYR A 120 -17.97 14.67 -8.20
N ILE A 121 -17.23 15.00 -9.27
CA ILE A 121 -17.67 15.95 -10.30
C ILE A 121 -18.91 15.42 -11.04
N ASP A 122 -18.98 14.11 -11.31
CA ASP A 122 -20.14 13.50 -11.96
C ASP A 122 -21.37 13.36 -11.02
N LEU A 123 -21.14 13.20 -9.71
CA LEU A 123 -22.18 13.07 -8.68
C LEU A 123 -22.97 14.35 -8.42
N ASP A 124 -22.42 15.52 -8.76
CA ASP A 124 -23.13 16.82 -8.71
C ASP A 124 -24.42 16.82 -9.56
N ARG A 125 -24.61 15.79 -10.40
CA ARG A 125 -25.78 15.58 -11.25
C ARG A 125 -26.97 14.89 -10.56
N TYR A 126 -26.81 14.22 -9.41
CA TYR A 126 -27.88 13.46 -8.74
C TYR A 126 -27.97 13.69 -7.22
N PRO A 127 -28.99 14.41 -6.71
CA PRO A 127 -29.05 14.85 -5.32
C PRO A 127 -29.70 13.81 -4.40
N ARG A 128 -29.01 12.69 -4.13
CA ARG A 128 -29.36 11.77 -3.03
C ARG A 128 -28.31 11.78 -1.93
N TRP A 129 -28.47 12.75 -1.02
CA TRP A 129 -27.57 13.01 0.12
C TRP A 129 -27.19 11.77 0.95
N ASN A 130 -28.13 10.86 1.20
CA ASN A 130 -27.87 9.66 2.00
C ASN A 130 -26.86 8.71 1.34
N PHE A 131 -26.93 8.55 0.01
CA PHE A 131 -26.01 7.69 -0.73
C PHE A 131 -24.62 8.31 -0.79
N ILE A 132 -24.54 9.62 -1.01
CA ILE A 132 -23.29 10.39 -1.04
C ILE A 132 -22.54 10.28 0.30
N LEU A 133 -23.24 10.40 1.42
CA LEU A 133 -22.63 10.30 2.75
C LEU A 133 -22.02 8.91 2.99
N THR A 134 -22.72 7.84 2.61
CA THR A 134 -22.21 6.47 2.78
C THR A 134 -20.98 6.22 1.90
N GLU A 135 -21.05 6.57 0.61
CA GLU A 135 -19.91 6.44 -0.33
C GLU A 135 -18.70 7.24 0.13
N PHE A 136 -18.91 8.50 0.54
CA PHE A 136 -17.83 9.35 1.02
C PHE A 136 -17.19 8.81 2.31
N SER A 137 -17.99 8.31 3.24
CA SER A 137 -17.47 7.70 4.47
C SER A 137 -16.62 6.46 4.19
N LEU A 138 -17.03 5.65 3.20
CA LEU A 138 -16.36 4.43 2.82
C LEU A 138 -15.06 4.72 2.05
N ALA A 139 -15.09 5.71 1.14
CA ALA A 139 -13.90 6.22 0.47
C ALA A 139 -12.90 6.84 1.46
N PHE A 140 -13.39 7.63 2.42
CA PHE A 140 -12.56 8.26 3.45
C PHE A 140 -11.88 7.22 4.34
N THR A 141 -12.62 6.22 4.82
CA THR A 141 -12.04 5.12 5.62
C THR A 141 -11.02 4.31 4.82
N GLY A 142 -11.29 4.02 3.55
CA GLY A 142 -10.32 3.39 2.64
C GLY A 142 -9.05 4.21 2.45
N PHE A 143 -9.18 5.53 2.29
CA PHE A 143 -8.05 6.45 2.16
C PHE A 143 -7.21 6.52 3.44
N VAL A 144 -7.86 6.63 4.60
CA VAL A 144 -7.17 6.62 5.90
C VAL A 144 -6.40 5.32 6.10
N LEU A 145 -6.98 4.17 5.74
CA LEU A 145 -6.30 2.87 5.80
C LEU A 145 -5.08 2.81 4.86
N GLN A 146 -5.18 3.33 3.63
CA GLN A 146 -4.04 3.40 2.71
C GLN A 146 -2.92 4.29 3.24
N VAL A 147 -3.24 5.51 3.69
CA VAL A 147 -2.26 6.42 4.28
C VAL A 147 -1.59 5.78 5.48
N TYR A 148 -2.36 5.11 6.34
CA TYR A 148 -1.83 4.37 7.48
C TYR A 148 -0.84 3.29 7.04
N LEU A 149 -1.20 2.47 6.04
CA LEU A 149 -0.33 1.42 5.50
C LEU A 149 0.97 1.99 4.92
N VAL A 150 0.87 3.05 4.11
CA VAL A 150 2.02 3.76 3.52
C VAL A 150 2.96 4.29 4.60
N LEU A 151 2.42 4.93 5.64
CA LEU A 151 3.20 5.43 6.77
C LEU A 151 3.88 4.30 7.54
N LEU A 152 3.19 3.17 7.71
CA LEU A 152 3.69 1.99 8.41
C LEU A 152 4.87 1.36 7.66
N VAL A 153 4.74 1.21 6.33
CA VAL A 153 5.84 0.72 5.47
C VAL A 153 6.99 1.72 5.44
N ARG A 154 6.72 3.02 5.34
CA ARG A 154 7.74 4.06 5.39
C ARG A 154 8.52 4.04 6.71
N SER A 155 7.83 3.90 7.84
CA SER A 155 8.45 3.80 9.16
C SER A 155 9.38 2.58 9.26
N GLU A 156 9.00 1.44 8.67
CA GLU A 156 9.85 0.25 8.64
C GLU A 156 11.06 0.42 7.69
N LEU A 157 10.90 1.15 6.59
CA LEU A 157 12.01 1.51 5.69
C LEU A 157 13.00 2.49 6.33
N ASN A 158 12.52 3.43 7.16
CA ASN A 158 13.35 4.46 7.79
C ASN A 158 14.17 3.95 8.98
N LYS A 159 13.87 2.76 9.50
CA LYS A 159 14.53 2.23 10.68
C LYS A 159 16.04 2.02 10.45
N ASP A 160 16.85 2.65 11.31
CA ASP A 160 18.32 2.78 11.25
C ASP A 160 19.11 1.47 11.15
N ARG A 161 18.49 0.32 11.40
CA ARG A 161 19.11 -1.02 11.29
C ARG A 161 19.62 -1.40 9.89
N TYR A 162 19.43 -0.55 8.89
CA TYR A 162 20.17 -0.69 7.65
C TYR A 162 20.70 0.64 7.09
N GLN A 163 20.86 1.66 7.94
CA GLN A 163 21.75 2.78 7.70
C GLN A 163 23.19 2.50 8.20
N GLU A 164 23.51 1.27 8.60
CA GLU A 164 24.85 0.87 9.10
C GLU A 164 26.02 1.14 8.13
N GLY A 165 25.77 1.56 6.88
CA GLY A 165 26.80 2.06 5.96
C GLY A 165 26.86 3.59 5.79
N THR A 166 26.01 4.36 6.49
CA THR A 166 25.84 5.82 6.29
C THR A 166 25.58 6.59 7.59
N SER A 167 25.29 5.93 8.71
CA SER A 167 25.27 6.57 10.02
C SER A 167 26.68 6.51 10.62
N SER A 168 27.52 7.50 10.28
CA SER A 168 28.67 7.81 11.13
C SER A 168 28.12 8.14 12.52
N TYR A 169 28.37 7.29 13.50
CA TYR A 169 28.15 7.65 14.89
C TYR A 169 29.07 8.84 15.20
N ILE A 170 28.55 10.06 15.12
CA ILE A 170 29.21 11.23 15.69
C ILE A 170 28.98 11.09 17.19
N ASN A 171 29.92 10.42 17.83
CA ASN A 171 30.00 10.40 19.27
C ASN A 171 30.37 11.82 19.71
N HIS A 172 29.40 12.62 20.19
CA HIS A 172 29.68 13.97 20.70
C HIS A 172 30.63 13.97 21.91
N VAL A 173 30.99 12.80 22.45
CA VAL A 173 31.95 12.62 23.56
C VAL A 173 33.32 12.14 23.06
N ALA A 174 33.45 11.71 21.81
CA ALA A 174 34.72 11.28 21.23
C ALA A 174 34.90 11.89 19.83
N GLU A 175 35.62 13.00 19.75
CA GLU A 175 36.25 13.49 18.51
C GLU A 175 37.38 12.54 18.07
N VAL A 176 37.06 11.27 17.87
CA VAL A 176 37.98 10.31 17.25
C VAL A 176 37.41 9.99 15.88
N PHE A 177 37.94 10.69 14.88
CA PHE A 177 37.74 10.34 13.48
C PHE A 177 38.28 8.92 13.27
N ILE A 178 37.38 7.94 13.15
CA ILE A 178 37.73 6.62 12.63
C ILE A 178 37.57 6.72 11.12
N ASP A 179 38.69 6.89 10.42
CA ASP A 179 38.70 6.76 8.97
C ASP A 179 38.18 5.37 8.58
N PRO A 180 37.23 5.27 7.62
CA PRO A 180 36.81 3.97 7.12
C PRO A 180 38.03 3.29 6.49
N PRO A 181 38.27 1.99 6.74
CA PRO A 181 39.40 1.30 6.16
C PRO A 181 39.31 1.39 4.64
N LEU A 182 40.36 1.95 4.02
CA LEU A 182 40.58 1.98 2.59
C LEU A 182 40.23 0.60 2.01
N ARG A 183 39.14 0.57 1.25
CA ARG A 183 38.69 -0.59 0.51
C ARG A 183 39.85 -1.01 -0.38
N ARG A 184 40.56 -2.09 -0.02
CA ARG A 184 41.63 -2.69 -0.82
C ARG A 184 41.11 -2.89 -2.24
N GLN A 185 41.58 -2.05 -3.16
CA GLN A 185 41.64 -2.36 -4.57
C GLN A 185 42.57 -3.57 -4.69
N TRP A 186 42.01 -4.78 -4.69
CA TRP A 186 42.72 -5.91 -5.29
C TRP A 186 42.63 -5.75 -6.80
N ARG A 187 43.70 -5.10 -7.27
CA ARG A 187 44.29 -5.11 -8.59
C ARG A 187 43.93 -6.39 -9.36
N THR A 188 43.37 -6.16 -10.55
CA THR A 188 43.59 -6.99 -11.75
C THR A 188 45.05 -7.41 -11.84
N ASP A 189 45.29 -8.64 -12.27
CA ASP A 189 46.44 -9.13 -13.06
C ASP A 189 46.74 -10.58 -12.64
N LEU A 190 46.05 -11.53 -13.29
CA LEU A 190 46.61 -12.74 -13.88
C LEU A 190 45.54 -13.48 -14.69
#